data_AF-A0AAD0LSH3-F1
#
_entry.id   AF-A0AAD0LSH3-F1
#
_cell.length_a   1.000
_cell.length_b   1.000
_cell.length_c   1.000
_cell.angle_alpha   90.00
_cell.angle_beta   90.00
_cell.angle_gamma   90.00
#
_symmetry.space_group_name_H-M   'P 1'
#
loop_
_entity.id
_entity.type
_entity.pdbx_description
1 polymer ?
#
loop_
_entity_poly.entity_id
_entity_poly.type
_entity_poly.pdbx_seq_one_letter_code
_entity_poly.pdbx_strand_id
1 'polypeptide(L)' 'MHNVIFVPNAVTGHGEWVTPLTIEQADYDSLFCLSCKLKLGVHIDPLTGVRSFIHLPGSIHNVMKMKTCEHRSKSEI' A
#
# COMPACT_ATOMS: atom_id res chain seq x y z
N MET A 1 -6.82 -12.86 -11.40
CA MET A 1 -5.70 -11.92 -11.45
C MET A 1 -6.03 -10.77 -10.52
N HIS A 2 -5.36 -10.67 -9.37
CA HIS A 2 -5.55 -9.53 -8.47
C HIS A 2 -4.64 -8.40 -8.96
N ASN A 3 -5.20 -7.31 -9.47
CA ASN A 3 -4.42 -6.15 -9.87
C ASN A 3 -3.78 -5.55 -8.61
N VAL A 4 -2.45 -5.63 -8.54
CA VAL A 4 -1.67 -5.02 -7.47
C VAL A 4 -1.64 -3.51 -7.74
N ILE A 5 -2.26 -2.73 -6.85
CA ILE A 5 -2.27 -1.27 -6.97
C ILE A 5 -1.20 -0.70 -6.06
N PHE A 6 -0.20 -0.10 -6.69
CA PHE A 6 0.94 0.52 -6.02
C PHE A 6 0.57 1.86 -5.40
N VAL A 7 1.16 2.15 -4.24
CA VAL A 7 0.94 3.40 -3.51
C VAL A 7 2.29 4.07 -3.24
N PRO A 8 2.45 5.37 -3.53
CA PRO A 8 3.74 6.05 -3.35
C PRO A 8 4.04 6.31 -1.87
N ASN A 9 3.00 6.52 -1.05
CA ASN A 9 3.12 6.97 0.34
C ASN A 9 2.16 6.17 1.24
N ALA A 10 2.54 5.97 2.50
CA ALA A 10 1.71 5.34 3.51
C ALA A 10 1.72 6.13 4.82
N VAL A 11 0.82 5.77 5.73
CA VAL A 11 0.82 6.24 7.12
C VAL A 11 0.94 5.04 8.05
N THR A 12 1.78 5.13 9.07
CA THR A 12 1.97 4.10 10.11
C THR A 12 0.75 4.06 11.05
N GLY A 13 0.67 3.02 11.89
CA GLY A 13 -0.33 2.93 12.96
C GLY A 13 -0.24 4.09 13.97
N HIS A 14 0.92 4.75 14.05
CA HIS A 14 1.17 5.92 14.88
C HIS A 14 0.82 7.24 14.21
N GLY A 15 0.39 7.23 12.95
CA GLY A 15 0.01 8.42 12.19
C GLY A 15 1.17 9.08 11.43
N GLU A 16 2.34 8.45 11.40
CA GLU A 16 3.53 9.00 10.74
C GLU A 16 3.50 8.75 9.24
N TRP A 17 3.92 9.74 8.46
CA TRP A 17 3.98 9.63 7.01
C TRP A 17 5.29 8.98 6.60
N VAL A 18 5.18 7.96 5.75
CA VAL A 18 6.31 7.13 5.34
C VAL A 18 6.28 6.86 3.84
N THR A 19 7.48 6.66 3.28
CA THR A 19 7.70 6.23 1.89
C THR A 19 8.36 4.85 1.90
N PRO A 20 8.39 4.14 0.76
CA PRO A 20 9.09 2.86 0.69
C PRO A 20 10.59 2.94 1.03
N LEU A 21 11.19 4.14 0.95
CA LEU A 21 12.60 4.38 1.30
C LEU A 21 12.80 4.57 2.80
N THR A 22 11.82 5.17 3.49
CA THR A 22 11.95 5.58 4.91
C THR A 22 11.31 4.60 5.88
N ILE A 23 10.55 3.61 5.37
CA ILE A 23 9.81 2.67 6.20
C ILE A 23 10.75 1.71 6.95
N GLU A 24 10.48 1.51 8.23
CA GLU A 24 11.13 0.50 9.06
C GLU A 24 10.35 -0.81 9.04
N GLN A 25 11.05 -1.95 9.16
CA GLN A 25 10.41 -3.26 9.13
C GLN A 25 9.41 -3.47 10.26
N ALA A 26 9.62 -2.80 11.41
CA ALA A 26 8.69 -2.85 12.55
C ALA A 26 7.28 -2.33 12.19
N ASP A 27 7.19 -1.44 11.21
CA ASP A 27 5.92 -0.79 10.82
C ASP A 27 5.17 -1.53 9.71
N TYR A 28 5.76 -2.56 9.08
CA TYR A 28 5.20 -3.21 7.89
C TYR A 28 3.77 -3.72 8.10
N ASP A 29 3.45 -4.19 9.30
CA ASP A 29 2.13 -4.71 9.65
C ASP A 29 1.08 -3.63 9.94
N SER A 30 1.51 -2.38 10.06
CA SER A 30 0.69 -1.25 10.48
C SER A 30 0.73 -0.10 9.46
N LEU A 31 0.69 -0.42 8.17
CA LEU A 31 0.66 0.58 7.10
C LEU A 31 -0.76 0.78 6.55
N PHE A 32 -1.12 2.03 6.30
CA PHE A 32 -2.42 2.41 5.76
C PHE A 32 -2.29 3.38 4.60
N CYS A 33 -3.15 3.21 3.58
CA CYS A 33 -3.25 4.16 2.49
C CYS A 33 -3.83 5.49 2.98
N LEU A 34 -3.21 6.61 2.62
CA LEU A 34 -3.71 7.93 3.00
C LEU A 34 -5.10 8.21 2.42
N SER A 35 -5.34 7.76 1.19
CA SER A 35 -6.55 8.04 0.41
C SER A 35 -7.72 7.16 0.86
N CYS A 36 -7.56 5.83 0.85
CA CYS A 36 -8.67 4.90 1.11
C CYS A 36 -8.67 4.27 2.52
N LYS A 37 -7.66 4.57 3.35
CA LYS A 37 -7.47 4.03 4.73
C LYS A 37 -7.38 2.50 4.82
N LEU A 38 -7.19 1.80 3.70
CA LEU A 38 -6.99 0.36 3.70
C LEU A 38 -5.58 -0.01 4.13
N LYS A 39 -5.46 -1.19 4.74
CA LYS A 39 -4.16 -1.78 5.08
C LYS A 39 -3.34 -1.97 3.81
N LEU A 40 -2.08 -1.58 3.91
CA LEU A 40 -1.06 -1.79 2.90
C LEU A 40 -0.13 -2.91 3.34
N GLY A 41 0.49 -3.56 2.37
CA GLY A 41 1.64 -4.42 2.55
C GLY A 41 2.87 -3.81 1.90
N VAL A 42 4.03 -4.33 2.26
CA VAL A 42 5.29 -4.00 1.59
C VAL A 42 5.65 -5.14 0.67
N HIS A 43 5.69 -4.87 -0.63
CA HIS A 43 6.28 -5.75 -1.62
C HIS A 43 7.77 -5.40 -1.75
N ILE A 44 8.64 -6.40 -1.63
CA ILE A 44 10.08 -6.24 -1.85
C ILE A 44 10.42 -7.03 -3.09
N ASP A 45 10.89 -6.34 -4.12
CA ASP A 45 11.39 -6.98 -5.32
C ASP A 45 12.64 -7.81 -4.95
N PRO A 46 12.65 -9.13 -5.19
CA PRO A 46 13.72 -10.01 -4.71
C PRO A 46 15.04 -9.81 -5.47
N LEU A 47 15.02 -9.21 -6.66
CA LEU A 47 16.20 -9.00 -7.49
C LEU A 47 16.90 -7.68 -7.18
N THR A 48 16.11 -6.63 -6.93
CA THR A 48 16.59 -5.25 -6.76
C THR A 48 16.54 -4.78 -5.31
N GLY A 49 15.80 -5.47 -4.44
CA GLY A 49 15.53 -5.04 -3.07
C GLY A 49 14.60 -3.83 -2.97
N VAL A 50 14.04 -3.36 -4.09
CA VAL A 50 13.16 -2.20 -4.13
C VAL A 50 11.87 -2.51 -3.36
N ARG A 51 11.57 -1.64 -2.41
CA ARG A 51 10.35 -1.71 -1.60
C ARG A 51 9.25 -0.93 -2.29
N SER A 52 8.03 -1.45 -2.23
CA SER A 52 6.84 -0.82 -2.78
C SER A 52 5.64 -1.08 -1.88
N PHE A 53 4.75 -0.10 -1.73
CA PHE A 53 3.51 -0.32 -0.98
C PHE A 53 2.41 -0.84 -1.89
N ILE A 54 1.68 -1.84 -1.41
CA ILE A 54 0.62 -2.51 -2.14
C ILE A 54 -0.65 -2.60 -1.28
N HIS A 55 -1.83 -2.47 -1.89
CA HIS A 55 -3.08 -2.68 -1.16
C HIS A 55 -3.28 -4.14 -0.76
N LEU A 56 -3.66 -4.37 0.50
CA LEU A 56 -4.07 -5.67 1.00
C LEU A 56 -5.57 -5.61 1.35
N PRO A 57 -6.47 -5.82 0.37
CA PRO A 57 -7.89 -5.65 0.60
C PRO A 57 -8.43 -6.64 1.64
N GLY A 58 -8.03 -7.92 1.61
CA GLY A 58 -8.43 -8.93 2.61
C GLY A 58 -9.93 -9.26 2.69
N SER A 59 -10.80 -8.46 2.06
CA SER A 59 -12.25 -8.67 1.99
C SER A 59 -12.85 -7.98 0.76
N ILE A 60 -14.04 -8.45 0.32
CA ILE A 60 -14.75 -7.87 -0.83
C ILE A 60 -15.18 -6.42 -0.60
N HIS A 61 -15.49 -6.04 0.65
CA HIS A 61 -15.81 -4.67 1.03
C HIS A 61 -14.62 -3.75 0.76
N ASN A 62 -13.41 -4.19 1.13
CA ASN A 62 -12.20 -3.42 0.90
C ASN A 62 -11.80 -3.37 -0.57
N VAL A 63 -12.11 -4.40 -1.36
CA VAL A 63 -11.97 -4.32 -2.84
C VAL A 63 -12.86 -3.20 -3.40
N MET A 64 -14.07 -3.00 -2.88
CA MET A 64 -14.92 -1.88 -3.29
C MET A 64 -14.35 -0.53 -2.86
N LYS A 65 -13.86 -0.39 -1.63
CA LYS A 65 -13.15 0.83 -1.19
C LYS A 65 -11.88 1.12 -1.98
N MET A 66 -11.19 0.08 -2.44
CA MET A 66 -10.03 0.23 -3.30
C MET A 66 -10.40 0.80 -4.68
N LYS A 67 -11.63 0.55 -5.17
CA LYS A 67 -12.12 1.16 -6.43
C LYS A 67 -12.21 2.68 -6.36
N THR A 68 -12.43 3.23 -5.17
CA THR A 68 -12.52 4.68 -4.94
C THR A 68 -11.18 5.29 -4.53
N CYS A 69 -10.09 4.50 -4.47
CA CYS A 69 -8.76 5.01 -4.16
C CYS A 69 -8.19 5.77 -5.36
N GLU A 70 -7.67 6.97 -5.12
CA GLU A 70 -7.07 7.83 -6.16
C GLU A 70 -5.85 7.19 -6.85
N HIS A 71 -5.24 6.19 -6.20
CA HIS A 71 -4.09 5.46 -6.72
C HIS A 71 -4.48 4.33 -7.68
N ARG A 72 -5.76 3.93 -7.77
CA ARG A 72 -6.22 2.87 -8.68
C ARG A 72 -5.93 3.19 -10.15
N SER A 73 -6.09 4.46 -10.53
CA SER A 73 -5.89 4.90 -11.93
C SER A 73 -4.41 4.95 -12.34
N LYS A 74 -3.47 4.86 -11.40
CA LYS A 74 -2.03 5.01 -11.66
C LYS A 74 -1.30 3.69 -11.85
N SER A 75 -2.01 2.56 -11.72
CA SER A 75 -1.45 1.20 -11.87
C SER A 75 -1.91 0.50 -13.16
N GLU A 76 -2.59 1.20 -14.08
CA GLU A 76 -2.95 0.70 -15.42
C GLU A 76 -1.94 1.17 -16.49
N ILE A 77 -0.64 1.11 -16.20
CA ILE A 77 0.44 1.37 -17.16
C ILE A 77 1.18 0.07 -17.43
#